data_AF-A0A963AW21-F1
#
_entry.id   AF-A0A963AW21-F1
#
_cell.length_a   1.000
_cell.length_b   1.000
_cell.length_c   1.000
_cell.angle_alpha   90.00
_cell.angle_beta   90.00
_cell.angle_gamma   90.00
#
_symmetry.space_group_name_H-M   'P 1'
#
loop_
_entity.id
_entity.type
_entity.pdbx_description
1 polymer ?
#
loop_
_entity_poly.entity_id
_entity_poly.type
_entity_poly.pdbx_seq_one_letter_code
_entity_poly.pdbx_strand_id
1 'polypeptide(L)' 'MYVCICNRITDRDIRRAVSQGAVSMSSLCAQLEIAKNCGRCAECACNILNEELQAQWSITGAAMLASA' A
#
# COMPACT_ATOMS: atom_id res chain seq x y z
N MET A 1 11.58 5.50 -2.64
CA MET A 1 11.24 6.74 -3.38
C MET A 1 10.15 7.52 -2.65
N TYR A 2 10.14 8.85 -2.80
CA TYR A 2 8.95 9.64 -2.42
C TYR A 2 7.86 9.45 -3.45
N VAL A 3 6.67 9.08 -2.98
CA VAL A 3 5.47 8.87 -3.81
C VAL A 3 4.57 10.10 -3.71
N CYS A 4 4.39 10.65 -2.51
CA CYS A 4 3.66 11.89 -2.29
C CYS A 4 4.59 12.99 -1.79
N ILE A 5 4.82 14.02 -2.62
CA ILE A 5 5.65 15.17 -2.21
C ILE A 5 4.92 16.05 -1.21
N CYS A 6 3.61 16.29 -1.40
CA CYS A 6 2.82 17.16 -0.52
C CYS A 6 2.91 16.75 0.95
N ASN A 7 2.80 15.44 1.21
CA ASN A 7 2.71 14.89 2.56
C ASN A 7 3.94 14.05 2.93
N ARG A 8 5.01 14.11 2.11
CA ARG A 8 6.29 13.41 2.31
C ARG A 8 6.13 11.89 2.55
N ILE A 9 5.25 11.25 1.79
CA ILE A 9 5.00 9.80 1.89
C ILE A 9 5.89 9.06 0.91
N THR A 10 6.58 8.03 1.41
CA THR A 10 7.46 7.16 0.64
C THR A 10 6.77 5.86 0.25
N ASP A 11 7.35 5.14 -0.70
CA ASP A 11 6.94 3.79 -1.06
C ASP A 11 7.02 2.81 0.13
N ARG A 12 7.98 3.02 1.04
CA ARG A 12 8.10 2.21 2.27
C ARG A 12 6.94 2.45 3.23
N ASP A 13 6.46 3.69 3.33
CA ASP A 13 5.30 4.02 4.17
C ASP A 13 4.04 3.34 3.65
N ILE A 14 3.86 3.32 2.31
CA ILE A 14 2.74 2.63 1.67
C ILE A 14 2.81 1.14 1.95
N ARG A 15 3.94 0.48 1.65
CA ARG A 15 4.10 -0.97 1.90
C ARG A 15 3.88 -1.34 3.35
N ARG A 16 4.42 -0.54 4.28
CA ARG A 16 4.19 -0.72 5.72
C ARG A 16 2.71 -0.63 6.09
N ALA A 17 1.98 0.35 5.55
CA ALA A 17 0.54 0.46 5.80
C ALA A 17 -0.22 -0.77 5.27
N VAL A 18 0.17 -1.32 4.12
CA VAL A 18 -0.40 -2.56 3.58
C VAL A 18 -0.09 -3.75 4.50
N SER A 19 1.15 -3.91 4.97
CA SER A 19 1.51 -4.94 5.97
C SER A 19 0.76 -4.79 7.30
N GLN A 20 0.28 -3.58 7.60
CA GLN A 20 -0.57 -3.29 8.76
C GLN A 20 -2.08 -3.45 8.47
N GLY A 21 -2.46 -3.92 7.27
CA GLY A 21 -3.83 -4.24 6.89
C GLY A 21 -4.54 -3.22 6.01
N ALA A 22 -3.82 -2.23 5.44
CA ALA A 22 -4.42 -1.35 4.44
C ALA A 22 -4.66 -2.11 3.12
N VAL A 23 -5.94 -2.31 2.75
CA VAL A 23 -6.35 -3.07 1.55
C VAL A 23 -6.98 -2.21 0.45
N SER A 24 -7.00 -0.89 0.62
CA SER A 24 -7.64 0.02 -0.33
C SER A 24 -6.97 1.40 -0.34
N MET A 25 -7.15 2.14 -1.43
CA MET A 25 -6.72 3.55 -1.49
C MET A 25 -7.38 4.40 -0.41
N SER A 26 -8.66 4.17 -0.08
CA SER A 26 -9.33 4.87 1.02
C SER A 26 -8.63 4.61 2.37
N SER A 27 -8.18 3.38 2.62
CA SER A 27 -7.40 3.04 3.82
C SER A 27 -6.06 3.77 3.85
N LEU A 28 -5.34 3.82 2.72
CA LEU A 28 -4.09 4.57 2.62
C LEU A 28 -4.30 6.08 2.82
N CYS A 29 -5.33 6.66 2.21
CA CYS A 29 -5.69 8.07 2.39
C CYS A 29 -6.01 8.39 3.85
N ALA A 30 -6.71 7.49 4.55
CA ALA A 30 -7.05 7.67 5.95
C ALA A 30 -5.81 7.61 6.87
N GLN A 31 -4.88 6.70 6.60
CA GLN A 31 -3.70 6.47 7.46
C GLN A 31 -2.52 7.39 7.17
N LEU A 32 -2.23 7.63 5.88
CA LEU A 32 -1.01 8.32 5.42
C LEU A 32 -1.28 9.70 4.84
N GLU A 33 -2.55 10.11 4.78
CA GLU A 33 -2.99 11.35 4.11
C GLU A 33 -2.58 11.45 2.64
N ILE A 34 -2.21 10.33 2.01
CA ILE A 34 -1.81 10.30 0.61
C ILE A 34 -2.98 10.72 -0.30
N ALA A 35 -2.67 11.31 -1.46
CA ALA A 35 -3.64 11.81 -2.44
C ALA A 35 -4.65 12.88 -1.95
N LYS A 36 -4.59 13.36 -0.71
CA LYS A 36 -5.53 14.36 -0.17
C LYS A 36 -5.33 15.81 -0.66
N ASN A 37 -4.11 16.18 -1.08
CA ASN A 37 -3.81 17.55 -1.50
C ASN A 37 -3.92 17.73 -3.02
N CYS A 38 -2.85 17.46 -3.78
CA CYS A 38 -2.84 17.67 -5.24
C CYS A 38 -3.28 16.44 -6.06
N GLY A 39 -3.48 15.28 -5.43
CA GLY A 39 -3.92 14.04 -6.08
C GLY A 39 -2.93 13.35 -7.03
N ARG A 40 -1.85 14.01 -7.48
CA ARG A 40 -0.93 13.51 -8.52
C ARG A 40 -0.23 12.18 -8.21
N CYS A 41 -0.16 11.81 -6.93
CA CYS A 41 0.45 10.56 -6.48
C CYS A 41 -0.50 9.35 -6.50
N ALA A 42 -1.80 9.54 -6.78
CA ALA A 42 -2.83 8.52 -6.60
C ALA A 42 -2.57 7.25 -7.43
N GLU A 43 -2.22 7.39 -8.71
CA GLU A 43 -1.94 6.24 -9.59
C GLU A 43 -0.72 5.45 -9.10
N CYS A 44 0.39 6.14 -8.79
CA CYS A 44 1.60 5.51 -8.28
C CYS A 44 1.35 4.79 -6.93
N ALA A 45 0.60 5.42 -6.03
CA ALA A 45 0.23 4.80 -4.75
C ALA A 45 -0.65 3.56 -4.94
N CYS A 46 -1.60 3.60 -5.89
CA CYS A 46 -2.47 2.48 -6.22
C CYS A 46 -1.68 1.29 -6.78
N ASN A 47 -0.69 1.55 -7.64
CA ASN A 47 0.16 0.50 -8.19
C ASN A 47 0.96 -0.20 -7.07
N ILE A 48 1.59 0.56 -6.17
CA ILE A 48 2.34 -0.01 -5.04
C ILE A 48 1.41 -0.81 -4.10
N LEU A 49 0.20 -0.31 -3.84
CA LEU A 49 -0.82 -1.02 -3.06
C LEU A 49 -1.13 -2.39 -3.69
N ASN A 50 -1.40 -2.42 -4.99
CA ASN A 50 -1.76 -3.66 -5.69
C ASN A 50 -0.58 -4.63 -5.76
N GLU A 51 0.63 -4.15 -6.04
CA GLU A 51 1.87 -4.96 -6.02
C GLU A 51 2.06 -5.62 -4.66
N GLU A 52 1.92 -4.86 -3.57
CA GLU A 52 2.13 -5.36 -2.22
C GLU A 52 1.04 -6.36 -1.80
N LEU A 53 -0.23 -6.11 -2.13
CA LEU A 53 -1.33 -7.05 -1.86
C LEU A 53 -1.15 -8.38 -2.63
N GLN A 54 -0.69 -8.32 -3.88
CA GLN A 54 -0.38 -9.52 -4.66
C GLN A 54 0.81 -10.30 -4.09
N ALA A 55 1.85 -9.59 -3.61
CA ALA A 55 2.99 -10.21 -2.95
C ALA A 55 2.57 -10.91 -1.64
N GLN A 56 1.73 -10.28 -0.82
CA GLN A 56 1.22 -10.86 0.42
C GLN A 56 0.36 -12.10 0.18
N TRP A 57 -0.48 -12.09 -0.85
CA TRP A 57 -1.28 -13.25 -1.23
C TRP A 57 -0.41 -14.44 -1.64
N SER A 58 0.66 -14.19 -2.38
CA SER A 58 1.59 -15.24 -2.83
C SER A 58 2.29 -15.95 -1.66
N ILE A 59 2.56 -15.22 -0.57
CA ILE A 59 3.15 -15.79 0.65
C ILE A 59 2.09 -16.53 1.47
N THR A 60 0.90 -15.96 1.60
CA THR A 60 -0.17 -16.51 2.46
C THR A 60 -0.80 -17.76 1.85
N GLY A 61 -0.93 -17.84 0.52
CA GLY A 61 -1.40 -19.04 -0.18
C GLY A 61 -0.47 -20.26 -0.01
N ALA A 62 0.85 -20.04 0.10
CA ALA A 62 1.81 -21.09 0.42
C ALA A 62 1.76 -21.49 1.91
N ALA A 63 1.58 -20.52 2.83
CA ALA A 63 1.47 -20.79 4.26
C ALA A 63 0.18 -21.54 4.66
N MET A 64 -0.93 -21.30 3.94
CA MET A 64 -2.21 -21.97 4.21
C MET A 64 -2.21 -23.46 3.79
N LEU A 65 -1.38 -23.84 2.80
CA LEU A 65 -1.18 -25.25 2.40
C LEU A 65 -0.18 -26.00 3.30
N ALA A 66 0.71 -25.29 4.00
CA ALA A 66 1.68 -25.90 4.91
C ALA A 66 1.11 -26.22 6.31
N SER A 67 -0.15 -25.85 6.57
CA SER A 67 -0.85 -26.11 7.83
C SER A 67 -2.00 -27.13 7.68
N ALA A 68 -2.09 -27.80 6.52
CA ALA A 68 -3.08 -28.84 6.21
C ALA A 68 -2.42 -30.22 6.09
#